data_AF-A1CQ18-F1
#
_entry.id   AF-A1CQ18-F1
#
_cell.length_a   1.000
_cell.length_b   1.000
_cell.length_c   1.000
_cell.angle_alpha   90.00
_cell.angle_beta   90.00
_cell.angle_gamma   90.00
#
_symmetry.space_group_name_H-M   'P 1'
#
loop_
_entity.id
_entity.type
_entity.pdbx_description
1 polymer ?
#
loop_
_entity_poly.entity_id
_entity_poly.type
_entity_poly.pdbx_seq_one_letter_code
_entity_poly.pdbx_strand_id
1 'polypeptide(L)'
;MSNQNEPFYLRYYSGHSGRFGHEFLEFDFRTLGDGRSAAVRYANNSNYRNDSLIRKEMCVSSAMMQEVKRIIKESEIMKEDDSKWPQKNKDGRQELEIRLGNEHISFEVR
;
A
#
# COMPACT_ATOMS: atom_id res chain seq x y z
N MET A 1 22.72 0.45 -11.85
CA MET A 1 21.63 0.73 -12.81
C MET A 1 20.39 0.03 -12.28
N SER A 2 19.33 0.76 -11.94
CA SER A 2 18.09 0.12 -11.48
C SER A 2 17.47 -0.66 -12.64
N ASN A 3 17.32 -1.98 -12.50
CA ASN A 3 16.58 -2.77 -13.47
C ASN A 3 15.13 -2.27 -13.47
N GLN A 4 14.77 -1.51 -14.51
CA GLN A 4 13.44 -0.89 -14.60
C GLN A 4 12.32 -1.95 -14.63
N ASN A 5 12.65 -3.20 -14.96
CA ASN A 5 11.71 -4.32 -15.09
C ASN A 5 11.62 -5.20 -13.83
N GLU A 6 12.20 -4.79 -12.70
CA GLU A 6 12.03 -5.56 -11.46
C GLU A 6 10.56 -5.59 -11.02
N PRO A 7 10.03 -6.78 -10.69
CA PRO A 7 8.70 -6.92 -10.11
C PRO A 7 8.56 -6.00 -8.91
N PHE A 8 7.45 -5.27 -8.87
CA PHE A 8 7.15 -4.37 -7.78
C PHE A 8 5.70 -4.50 -7.33
N TYR A 9 5.55 -4.54 -6.02
CA TYR A 9 4.27 -4.55 -5.34
C TYR A 9 4.35 -3.63 -4.12
N LEU A 10 3.31 -2.84 -3.93
CA LEU A 10 3.09 -2.05 -2.72
C LEU A 10 1.61 -2.15 -2.38
N ARG A 11 1.28 -2.45 -1.13
CA ARG A 11 -0.07 -2.34 -0.59
C ARG A 11 -0.03 -1.60 0.73
N TYR A 12 -0.96 -0.68 0.90
CA TYR A 12 -1.20 -0.03 2.18
C TYR A 12 -2.66 -0.16 2.55
N TYR A 13 -2.90 -0.54 3.79
CA TYR A 13 -4.21 -0.61 4.39
C TYR A 13 -4.21 0.21 5.68
N SER A 14 -5.26 0.98 5.91
CA SER A 14 -5.53 1.63 7.19
C SER A 14 -7.01 1.54 7.47
N GLY A 15 -7.39 0.97 8.60
CA GLY A 15 -8.79 0.83 8.94
C GLY A 15 -9.03 0.59 10.41
N HIS A 16 -10.29 0.74 10.80
CA HIS A 16 -10.73 0.52 12.16
C HIS A 16 -12.19 0.08 12.17
N SER A 17 -12.61 -0.55 13.26
CA SER A 17 -13.99 -0.98 13.47
C SER A 17 -14.59 -0.18 14.60
N GLY A 18 -15.28 0.90 14.25
CA GLY A 18 -15.95 1.78 15.19
C GLY A 18 -17.40 1.39 15.48
N ARG A 19 -18.10 2.27 16.20
CA ARG A 19 -19.53 2.12 16.50
C ARG A 19 -20.40 2.06 15.23
N PHE A 20 -19.94 2.67 14.14
CA PHE A 20 -20.67 2.82 12.87
C PHE A 20 -20.24 1.81 11.80
N GLY A 21 -19.54 0.74 12.20
CA GLY A 21 -19.09 -0.31 11.30
C GLY A 21 -17.61 -0.21 10.97
N HIS A 22 -17.22 -0.87 9.88
CA HIS A 22 -15.85 -0.96 9.44
C HIS A 22 -15.53 0.15 8.45
N GLU A 23 -14.57 1.00 8.81
CA GLU A 23 -14.05 2.07 7.95
C GLU A 23 -12.60 1.76 7.57
N PHE A 24 -12.27 1.95 6.30
CA PHE A 24 -10.91 1.71 5.82
C PHE A 24 -10.57 2.50 4.57
N LEU A 25 -9.27 2.66 4.38
CA LEU A 25 -8.62 3.11 3.17
C LEU A 25 -7.62 2.01 2.77
N GLU A 26 -7.65 1.59 1.51
CA GLU A 26 -6.68 0.65 0.96
C GLU A 26 -6.29 1.07 -0.45
N PHE A 27 -5.01 0.93 -0.76
CA PHE A 27 -4.52 1.00 -2.13
C PHE A 27 -3.40 0.01 -2.38
N ASP A 28 -3.28 -0.44 -3.63
CA ASP A 28 -2.14 -1.23 -4.06
C ASP A 28 -1.65 -0.84 -5.45
N PHE A 29 -0.34 -0.99 -5.65
CA PHE A 29 0.37 -0.84 -6.91
C PHE A 29 0.94 -2.20 -7.29
N ARG A 30 0.69 -2.63 -8.53
CA ARG A 30 1.24 -3.87 -9.07
C ARG A 30 1.77 -3.66 -10.48
N THR A 31 3.06 -3.93 -10.69
CA THR A 31 3.65 -3.89 -12.04
C THR A 31 2.96 -4.87 -12.98
N LEU A 32 2.69 -4.43 -14.21
CA LEU A 32 2.07 -5.20 -15.27
C LEU A 32 3.09 -5.59 -16.33
N GLY A 33 2.94 -6.78 -16.90
CA GLY A 33 3.68 -7.24 -18.08
C GLY A 33 5.19 -7.04 -17.96
N ASP A 34 5.74 -6.21 -18.84
CA ASP A 34 7.16 -5.92 -18.95
C ASP A 34 7.69 -4.86 -17.96
N GLY A 35 6.87 -4.41 -17.01
CA GLY A 35 7.24 -3.43 -15.99
C GLY A 35 7.15 -1.97 -16.43
N ARG A 36 6.67 -1.69 -17.65
CA ARG A 36 6.49 -0.31 -18.16
C ARG A 36 5.24 0.39 -17.65
N SER A 37 4.33 -0.34 -17.01
CA SER A 37 3.14 0.21 -16.36
C SER A 37 2.79 -0.57 -15.10
N ALA A 38 1.89 -0.02 -14.29
CA ALA A 38 1.32 -0.71 -13.15
C ALA A 38 -0.18 -0.50 -13.07
N ALA A 39 -0.88 -1.51 -12.57
CA ALA A 39 -2.26 -1.36 -12.11
C ALA A 39 -2.23 -0.76 -10.71
N VAL A 40 -3.07 0.24 -10.49
CA VAL A 40 -3.32 0.83 -9.17
C VAL A 40 -4.78 0.62 -8.84
N ARG A 41 -5.05 0.05 -7.68
CA ARG A 41 -6.41 -0.09 -7.15
C ARG A 41 -6.52 0.71 -5.86
N TYR A 42 -7.68 1.31 -5.68
CA TYR A 42 -8.00 2.14 -4.53
C TYR A 42 -9.39 1.77 -4.04
N ALA A 43 -9.52 1.60 -2.72
CA ALA A 43 -10.76 1.39 -2.03
C ALA A 43 -10.84 2.29 -0.79
N ASN A 44 -11.96 2.99 -0.61
CA ASN A 44 -12.21 3.79 0.58
C ASN A 44 -13.66 3.60 1.04
N ASN A 45 -13.80 3.13 2.27
CA ASN A 45 -15.06 3.02 2.98
C ASN A 45 -15.01 3.90 4.23
N SER A 46 -15.70 5.03 4.24
CA SER A 46 -15.71 5.95 5.39
C SER A 46 -17.03 5.97 6.14
N ASN A 47 -18.09 5.27 5.68
CA ASN A 47 -19.45 5.29 6.25
C ASN A 47 -20.00 6.70 6.59
N TYR A 48 -19.32 7.77 6.17
CA TYR A 48 -19.63 9.13 6.53
C TYR A 48 -20.78 9.58 5.64
N ARG A 49 -21.88 10.02 6.26
CA ARG A 49 -23.11 10.44 5.54
C ARG A 49 -23.72 9.37 4.63
N ASN A 50 -23.59 8.08 5.00
CA ASN A 50 -24.05 6.95 4.18
C ASN A 50 -23.40 6.91 2.78
N ASP A 51 -22.17 7.40 2.65
CA ASP A 51 -21.48 7.34 1.38
C ASP A 51 -21.20 5.88 1.00
N SER A 52 -21.29 5.59 -0.30
CA SER A 52 -21.03 4.24 -0.81
C SER A 52 -19.52 3.98 -0.88
N LEU A 53 -19.14 2.71 -0.75
CA LEU A 53 -17.75 2.28 -0.93
C LEU A 53 -17.17 2.77 -2.27
N ILE A 54 -16.15 3.61 -2.22
CA ILE A 54 -15.46 4.11 -3.42
C ILE A 54 -14.45 3.07 -3.85
N ARG A 55 -14.56 2.58 -5.09
CA ARG A 55 -13.55 1.74 -5.75
C ARG A 55 -13.11 2.36 -7.06
N LYS A 56 -11.80 2.45 -7.27
CA LYS A 56 -11.21 2.94 -8.52
C LYS A 56 -10.04 2.04 -8.91
N GLU A 57 -9.92 1.80 -10.21
CA GLU A 57 -8.79 1.13 -10.81
C GLU A 57 -8.25 1.99 -11.94
N MET A 58 -6.93 2.06 -12.06
CA MET A 58 -6.25 2.86 -13.08
C MET A 58 -4.92 2.23 -13.46
N CYS A 59 -4.44 2.55 -14.65
CA CYS A 59 -3.08 2.22 -15.09
C CYS A 59 -2.20 3.46 -14.95
N VAL A 60 -1.02 3.28 -14.35
CA VAL A 60 -0.04 4.36 -14.19
C VAL A 60 1.21 4.07 -15.02
N SER A 61 1.90 5.15 -15.41
CA SER A 61 3.11 5.08 -16.22
C SER A 61 4.32 4.61 -15.42
N SER A 62 5.35 4.14 -16.12
CA SER A 62 6.66 3.82 -15.52
C SER A 62 7.28 4.98 -14.76
N ALA A 63 7.06 6.23 -15.19
CA ALA A 63 7.58 7.42 -14.49
C ALA A 63 7.01 7.54 -13.06
N MET A 64 5.70 7.32 -12.90
CA MET A 64 5.09 7.29 -11.56
C MET A 64 5.65 6.13 -10.72
N MET A 65 5.85 4.95 -11.33
CA MET A 65 6.42 3.80 -10.62
C MET A 65 7.86 4.04 -10.18
N GLN A 66 8.67 4.72 -10.99
CA GLN A 66 10.03 5.09 -10.63
C GLN A 66 10.03 6.02 -9.40
N GLU A 67 9.08 6.96 -9.35
CA GLU A 67 8.96 7.89 -8.22
C GLU A 67 8.52 7.20 -6.93
N VAL A 68 7.54 6.30 -7.01
CA VAL A 68 7.14 5.48 -5.84
C VAL A 68 8.31 4.64 -5.34
N LYS A 69 9.06 3.99 -6.24
CA LYS A 69 10.27 3.23 -5.89
C LYS A 69 11.37 4.13 -5.29
N ARG A 70 11.51 5.38 -5.75
CA ARG A 70 12.46 6.36 -5.21
C ARG A 70 12.10 6.72 -3.77
N ILE A 71 10.83 7.06 -3.51
CA ILE A 71 10.32 7.40 -2.16
C ILE A 71 10.57 6.24 -1.18
N ILE A 72 10.28 5.00 -1.57
CA ILE A 72 10.49 3.81 -0.73
C ILE A 72 11.98 3.61 -0.40
N LYS A 73 12.88 3.84 -1.36
CA LYS A 73 14.32 3.69 -1.14
C LYS A 73 14.87 4.80 -0.23
N GLU A 74 14.43 6.04 -0.44
CA GLU A 74 14.87 7.19 0.34
C GLU A 74 14.34 7.20 1.76
N SER A 75 13.16 6.62 2.01
CA SER A 75 12.63 6.49 3.37
C SER A 75 13.35 5.43 4.20
N GLU A 76 14.17 4.58 3.57
CA GLU A 76 14.85 3.43 4.18
C GLU A 76 13.90 2.42 4.86
N ILE A 77 12.60 2.49 4.59
CA ILE A 77 11.57 1.67 5.24
C ILE A 77 11.79 0.16 5.09
N MET A 78 12.48 -0.25 4.02
CA MET A 78 12.86 -1.65 3.76
C MET A 78 13.87 -2.21 4.79
N LYS A 79 14.51 -1.35 5.59
CA LYS A 79 15.48 -1.73 6.63
C LYS A 79 14.86 -1.83 8.02
N GLU A 80 13.60 -1.43 8.16
CA GLU A 80 12.89 -1.39 9.44
C GLU A 80 12.26 -2.75 9.79
N ASP A 81 11.88 -2.88 11.06
CA ASP A 81 11.25 -4.08 11.62
C ASP A 81 10.17 -3.67 12.64
N ASP A 82 8.99 -4.28 12.53
CA ASP A 82 7.81 -3.93 13.32
C ASP A 82 7.69 -4.71 14.64
N SER A 83 8.66 -5.56 15.00
CA SER A 83 8.59 -6.42 16.20
C SER A 83 8.42 -5.65 17.51
N LYS A 84 8.82 -4.38 17.54
CA LYS A 84 8.71 -3.48 18.70
C LYS A 84 7.62 -2.43 18.56
N TRP A 85 6.86 -2.45 17.46
CA TRP A 85 5.81 -1.47 17.20
C TRP A 85 4.50 -1.83 17.93
N PRO A 86 3.62 -0.85 18.18
CA PRO A 86 2.33 -1.10 18.80
C PRO A 86 1.50 -2.08 17.97
N GLN A 87 1.08 -3.17 18.62
CA GLN A 87 0.25 -4.19 17.99
C GLN A 87 -1.14 -3.65 17.64
N LYS A 88 -1.69 -4.13 16.53
CA LYS A 88 -3.08 -3.83 16.11
C LYS A 88 -4.07 -4.01 17.25
N ASN A 89 -5.08 -3.16 17.30
CA ASN A 89 -6.16 -3.33 18.25
C ASN A 89 -7.52 -3.02 17.60
N LYS A 90 -8.59 -2.99 18.39
CA LYS A 90 -9.95 -2.72 17.88
C LYS A 90 -10.11 -1.29 17.34
N ASP A 91 -9.30 -0.35 17.84
CA ASP A 91 -9.42 1.08 17.52
C ASP A 91 -8.69 1.46 16.23
N GLY A 92 -7.78 0.62 15.74
CA GLY A 92 -6.95 0.92 14.58
C GLY A 92 -6.07 -0.25 14.18
N ARG A 93 -5.90 -0.36 12.86
CA ARG A 93 -4.96 -1.26 12.21
C ARG A 93 -4.41 -0.59 10.96
N GLN A 94 -3.09 -0.59 10.82
CA GLN A 94 -2.41 -0.29 9.57
C GLN A 94 -1.59 -1.49 9.11
N GLU A 95 -1.55 -1.68 7.79
CA GLU A 95 -0.66 -2.65 7.16
C GLU A 95 0.10 -1.97 6.03
N LEU A 96 1.39 -2.30 5.92
CA LEU A 96 2.21 -1.92 4.79
C LEU A 96 2.94 -3.15 4.27
N GLU A 97 2.74 -3.49 3.01
CA GLU A 97 3.44 -4.58 2.36
C GLU A 97 4.16 -4.07 1.12
N ILE A 98 5.46 -4.33 1.01
CA ILE A 98 6.28 -3.88 -0.11
C ILE A 98 7.14 -5.03 -0.60
N ARG A 99 7.06 -5.31 -1.91
CA ARG A 99 8.01 -6.17 -2.62
C ARG A 99 8.75 -5.36 -3.66
N LEU A 100 10.08 -5.30 -3.53
CA LEU A 100 10.96 -4.55 -4.42
C LEU A 100 12.07 -5.48 -4.91
N GLY A 101 11.90 -6.04 -6.10
CA GLY A 101 12.81 -7.07 -6.61
C GLY A 101 12.77 -8.33 -5.74
N ASN A 102 13.89 -8.63 -5.08
CA ASN A 102 14.02 -9.79 -4.20
C ASN A 102 13.76 -9.47 -2.72
N GLU A 103 13.65 -8.18 -2.36
CA GLU A 103 13.35 -7.75 -1.01
C GLU A 103 11.84 -7.71 -0.78
N HIS A 104 11.41 -8.09 0.43
CA HIS A 104 10.01 -8.11 0.84
C HIS A 104 9.92 -7.74 2.31
N ILE A 105 9.05 -6.79 2.63
CA ILE A 105 8.64 -6.44 3.99
C ILE A 105 7.12 -6.49 4.09
N SER A 106 6.64 -6.80 5.28
CA SER A 106 5.23 -6.74 5.63
C SER A 106 5.12 -6.31 7.09
N PHE A 107 4.52 -5.16 7.33
CA PHE A 107 4.34 -4.58 8.65
C PHE A 107 2.86 -4.57 9.03
N GLU A 108 2.58 -4.80 10.31
CA GLU A 108 1.24 -4.71 10.87
C GLU A 108 1.27 -3.98 12.23
N VAL A 109 0.59 -2.84 12.29
CA VAL A 109 0.55 -1.98 13.50
C VAL A 109 -0.85 -1.50 13.81
N ARG A 110 -0.99 -0.82 14.96
CA ARG A 110 -2.18 -0.06 15.34
C ARG A 110 -2.41 1.15 14.45
#